data_AF-A0A658Z5J7-F1
#
_entry.id   AF-A0A658Z5J7-F1
#
_cell.length_a   1.000
_cell.length_b   1.000
_cell.length_c   1.000
_cell.angle_alpha   90.00
_cell.angle_beta   90.00
_cell.angle_gamma   90.00
#
_symmetry.space_group_name_H-M   'P 1'
#
loop_
_entity.id
_entity.type
_entity.pdbx_description
1 polymer ?
#
loop_
_entity_poly.entity_id
_entity_poly.type
_entity_poly.pdbx_seq_one_letter_code
_entity_poly.pdbx_strand_id
1 'polypeptide(L)'
;MGQFSVDSLYHPDLHALCELPEISCKIFSKENSYFLYIIVVFRNDSSQGELRANRFIELYDIKREIMQVLRDESPELKSIKSEIIIAREMGELFSYASEEIDSYIKQMNDRLSQIKARMPVT
;
A
#
# COMPACT_ATOMS: atom_id res chain seq x y z
N MET A 1 3.81 4.47 11.93
CA MET A 1 3.71 3.15 11.26
C MET A 1 4.32 3.35 9.88
N GLY A 2 5.13 2.39 9.43
CA GLY A 2 5.70 2.40 8.08
C GLY A 2 5.54 1.03 7.42
N GLN A 3 5.74 0.98 6.11
CA GLN A 3 5.70 -0.27 5.37
C GLN A 3 6.88 -0.36 4.40
N PHE A 4 7.44 -1.56 4.30
CA PHE A 4 8.43 -1.94 3.29
C PHE A 4 8.24 -3.40 2.90
N SER A 5 9.09 -3.92 2.02
CA SER A 5 9.09 -5.33 1.65
C SER A 5 10.49 -5.89 1.69
N VAL A 6 10.59 -7.18 2.01
CA VAL A 6 11.83 -7.96 1.92
C VAL A 6 11.62 -9.14 0.97
N ASP A 7 12.68 -9.57 0.31
CA ASP A 7 12.72 -10.75 -0.55
C ASP A 7 13.07 -12.04 0.22
N SER A 8 13.45 -11.91 1.48
CA SER A 8 13.79 -13.00 2.38
C SER A 8 13.36 -12.67 3.81
N LEU A 9 12.74 -13.64 4.48
CA LEU A 9 12.41 -13.53 5.91
C LEU A 9 13.65 -13.50 6.81
N TYR A 10 14.83 -13.83 6.27
CA TYR A 10 16.11 -13.74 6.97
C TYR A 10 16.82 -12.39 6.78
N HIS A 11 16.12 -11.37 6.25
CA HIS A 11 16.71 -10.06 6.04
C HIS A 11 17.26 -9.49 7.37
N PRO A 12 18.55 -9.14 7.48
CA PRO A 12 19.15 -8.72 8.76
C PRO A 12 18.41 -7.54 9.42
N ASP A 13 18.03 -6.53 8.63
CA ASP A 13 17.31 -5.37 9.15
C ASP A 13 15.92 -5.72 9.69
N LEU A 14 15.25 -6.73 9.14
CA LEU A 14 13.95 -7.18 9.65
C LEU A 14 14.12 -7.78 11.05
N HIS A 15 15.14 -8.63 11.23
CA HIS A 15 15.45 -9.21 12.53
C HIS A 15 15.87 -8.14 13.54
N ALA A 16 16.75 -7.22 13.14
CA ALA A 16 17.18 -6.12 14.00
C ALA A 16 15.99 -5.24 14.45
N LEU A 17 15.04 -4.95 13.55
CA LEU A 17 13.82 -4.21 13.90
C LEU A 17 12.94 -4.94 14.91
N CYS A 18 12.79 -6.26 14.77
CA CYS A 18 11.99 -7.09 15.67
C CYS A 18 12.61 -7.25 17.07
N GLU A 19 13.90 -6.98 17.23
CA GLU A 19 14.58 -7.00 18.53
C GLU A 19 14.45 -5.68 19.30
N LEU A 20 14.02 -4.60 18.65
CA LEU A 20 13.86 -3.30 19.30
C LEU A 20 12.68 -3.30 20.27
N PRO A 21 12.83 -2.72 21.47
CA PRO A 21 11.72 -2.59 22.40
C PRO A 21 10.62 -1.73 21.79
N GLU A 22 9.36 -2.12 22.03
CA GLU A 22 8.15 -1.39 21.61
C GLU A 22 8.01 -1.24 20.09
N ILE A 23 8.76 -2.02 19.30
CA ILE A 23 8.59 -2.13 17.85
C ILE A 23 7.98 -3.49 17.55
N SER A 24 6.92 -3.48 16.76
CA SER A 24 6.23 -4.68 16.29
C SER A 24 6.15 -4.66 14.77
N CYS A 25 6.16 -5.85 14.18
CA CYS A 25 6.00 -6.05 12.74
C CYS A 25 4.82 -6.99 12.46
N LYS A 26 3.96 -6.64 11.49
CA LYS A 26 3.05 -7.58 10.84
C LYS A 26 3.66 -7.98 9.50
N ILE A 27 3.69 -9.28 9.23
CA ILE A 27 4.40 -9.88 8.09
C ILE A 27 3.42 -10.75 7.32
N PHE A 28 3.32 -10.57 6.01
CA PHE A 28 2.52 -11.41 5.14
C PHE A 28 3.10 -11.47 3.73
N SER A 29 2.83 -12.58 3.02
CA SER A 29 3.30 -12.75 1.64
C SER A 29 2.59 -11.78 0.69
N LYS A 30 3.35 -11.16 -0.23
CA LYS A 30 2.78 -10.31 -1.27
C LYS A 30 2.01 -11.17 -2.29
N GLU A 31 0.78 -10.77 -2.64
CA GLU A 31 0.04 -11.43 -3.72
C GLU A 31 0.81 -11.41 -5.04
N ASN A 32 0.72 -12.51 -5.78
CA ASN A 32 1.40 -12.70 -7.07
C ASN A 32 2.94 -12.63 -6.99
N SER A 33 3.53 -12.77 -5.80
CA SER A 33 4.97 -12.97 -5.62
C SER A 33 5.23 -14.24 -4.82
N TYR A 34 6.24 -15.00 -5.22
CA TYR A 34 6.71 -16.19 -4.50
C TYR A 34 7.84 -15.88 -3.51
N PHE A 35 8.34 -14.65 -3.48
CA PHE A 35 9.54 -14.27 -2.72
C PHE A 35 9.36 -12.99 -1.88
N LEU A 36 8.48 -12.08 -2.27
CA LEU A 36 8.28 -10.84 -1.53
C LEU A 36 7.34 -11.01 -0.34
N TYR A 37 7.77 -10.47 0.79
CA TYR A 37 6.99 -10.33 2.01
C TYR A 37 6.77 -8.85 2.30
N ILE A 38 5.53 -8.47 2.58
CA ILE A 38 5.17 -7.14 3.05
C ILE A 38 5.40 -7.08 4.56
N ILE A 39 6.14 -6.07 5.00
CA ILE A 39 6.45 -5.80 6.40
C ILE A 39 5.80 -4.48 6.79
N VAL A 40 4.90 -4.53 7.76
CA VAL A 40 4.26 -3.35 8.36
C VAL A 40 4.84 -3.16 9.75
N VAL A 41 5.67 -2.13 9.91
CA VAL A 41 6.36 -1.82 11.17
C VAL A 41 5.63 -0.71 11.93
N PHE A 42 5.44 -0.90 13.24
CA PHE A 42 4.73 0.06 14.06
C PHE A 42 5.22 0.09 15.51
N ARG A 43 4.90 1.19 16.19
CA ARG A 43 5.17 1.45 17.61
C ARG A 43 4.10 0.78 18.46
N ASN A 44 4.46 -0.19 19.30
CA ASN A 44 3.53 -0.93 20.15
C ASN A 44 3.15 -0.17 21.44
N ASP A 45 3.96 0.81 21.83
CA ASP A 45 3.72 1.73 22.93
C ASP A 45 2.75 2.88 22.57
N SER A 46 2.35 2.97 21.30
CA SER A 46 1.40 3.98 20.82
C SER A 46 0.03 3.36 20.55
N SER A 47 -1.03 3.97 21.05
CA SER A 47 -2.42 3.57 20.76
C SER A 47 -2.73 3.59 19.25
N GLN A 48 -2.01 4.40 18.49
CA GLN A 48 -2.18 4.52 17.04
C GLN A 48 -1.37 3.49 16.25
N GLY A 49 -0.37 2.84 16.86
CA GLY A 49 0.56 1.99 16.12
C GLY A 49 -0.12 0.76 15.53
N GLU A 50 -0.69 -0.08 16.38
CA GLU A 50 -1.37 -1.30 15.92
C GLU A 50 -2.64 -0.99 15.13
N LEU A 51 -3.42 0.02 15.53
CA LEU A 51 -4.62 0.44 14.80
C LEU A 51 -4.29 0.81 13.35
N ARG A 52 -3.25 1.61 13.12
CA ARG A 52 -2.81 1.97 11.77
C ARG A 52 -2.21 0.76 11.03
N ALA A 53 -1.52 -0.14 11.72
CA ALA A 53 -0.99 -1.35 11.08
C ALA A 53 -2.11 -2.29 10.60
N ASN A 54 -3.18 -2.45 11.40
CA ASN A 54 -4.36 -3.22 10.98
C ASN A 54 -5.09 -2.51 9.84
N ARG A 55 -5.25 -1.18 9.92
CA ARG A 55 -5.91 -0.41 8.87
C ARG A 55 -5.15 -0.44 7.53
N PHE A 56 -3.82 -0.50 7.58
CA PHE A 56 -3.01 -0.75 6.38
C PHE A 56 -3.41 -2.05 5.70
N ILE A 57 -3.55 -3.14 6.46
CA ILE A 57 -3.90 -4.47 5.94
C ILE A 57 -5.30 -4.43 5.31
N GLU A 58 -6.26 -3.75 5.95
CA GLU A 58 -7.60 -3.57 5.40
C GLU A 58 -7.59 -2.83 4.05
N LEU A 59 -6.86 -1.72 3.96
CA LEU A 59 -6.72 -0.96 2.71
C LEU A 59 -6.00 -1.77 1.62
N TYR A 60 -4.99 -2.54 2.02
CA TYR A 60 -4.28 -3.46 1.14
C TYR A 60 -5.22 -4.49 0.52
N ASP A 61 -6.07 -5.13 1.35
CA ASP A 61 -7.05 -6.11 0.91
C ASP A 61 -8.14 -5.48 0.04
N ILE A 62 -8.64 -4.28 0.37
CA ILE A 62 -9.59 -3.52 -0.46
C ILE A 62 -9.01 -3.29 -1.86
N LYS A 63 -7.76 -2.80 -1.96
CA LYS A 63 -7.11 -2.60 -3.26
C LYS A 63 -6.96 -3.92 -4.01
N ARG A 64 -6.57 -5.00 -3.32
CA ARG A 64 -6.45 -6.33 -3.93
C ARG A 64 -7.78 -6.81 -4.51
N GLU A 65 -8.87 -6.66 -3.78
CA GLU A 65 -10.22 -7.04 -4.22
C GLU A 65 -10.65 -6.23 -5.45
N ILE A 66 -10.44 -4.92 -5.45
CA ILE A 66 -10.74 -4.07 -6.61
C ILE A 66 -9.92 -4.51 -7.84
N MET A 67 -8.64 -4.84 -7.67
CA MET A 67 -7.82 -5.35 -8.76
C MET A 67 -8.32 -6.68 -9.34
N GLN A 68 -8.95 -7.53 -8.52
CA GLN A 68 -9.58 -8.77 -8.97
C GLN A 68 -10.89 -8.51 -9.73
N VAL A 69 -11.69 -7.53 -9.28
CA VAL A 69 -12.90 -7.09 -9.99
C VAL A 69 -12.53 -6.51 -11.36
N LEU A 70 -11.42 -5.77 -11.45
CA LEU A 70 -10.91 -5.17 -12.68
C LEU A 70 -9.96 -6.10 -13.46
N ARG A 71 -10.07 -7.43 -13.31
CA ARG A 71 -9.12 -8.38 -13.92
C ARG A 71 -9.03 -8.29 -15.44
N ASP A 72 -10.12 -7.92 -16.10
CA ASP A 72 -10.27 -7.86 -17.56
C ASP A 72 -9.78 -6.52 -18.14
N GLU A 73 -9.48 -5.54 -17.28
CA GLU A 73 -8.89 -4.26 -17.66
C GLU A 73 -7.38 -4.37 -17.84
N SER A 74 -6.79 -3.42 -18.57
CA SER A 74 -5.33 -3.39 -18.75
C SER A 74 -4.60 -3.30 -17.39
N PRO A 75 -3.40 -3.91 -17.26
CA PRO A 75 -2.65 -3.87 -16.00
C PRO A 75 -2.42 -2.47 -15.46
N GLU A 76 -2.13 -1.50 -16.34
CA GLU A 76 -1.93 -0.10 -15.97
C GLU A 76 -3.23 0.53 -15.44
N LEU A 77 -4.34 0.33 -16.15
CA LEU A 77 -5.61 0.94 -15.79
C LEU A 77 -6.16 0.40 -14.47
N LYS A 78 -6.13 -0.93 -14.28
CA LYS A 78 -6.61 -1.52 -13.02
C LYS A 78 -5.75 -1.14 -11.84
N SER A 79 -4.43 -1.02 -12.01
CA SER A 79 -3.52 -0.57 -10.95
C SER A 79 -3.81 0.86 -10.52
N ILE A 80 -4.08 1.77 -11.46
CA ILE A 80 -4.38 3.18 -11.12
C ILE A 80 -5.77 3.33 -10.54
N LYS A 81 -6.78 2.67 -11.13
CA LYS A 81 -8.15 2.69 -10.62
C LYS A 81 -8.23 2.17 -9.19
N SER A 82 -7.56 1.05 -8.87
CA SER A 82 -7.58 0.48 -7.52
C SER A 82 -6.80 1.33 -6.51
N GLU A 83 -5.67 1.92 -6.93
CA GLU A 83 -4.84 2.77 -6.08
C GLU A 83 -5.56 4.05 -5.64
N ILE A 84 -6.24 4.75 -6.57
CA ILE A 84 -6.93 6.02 -6.27
C ILE A 84 -7.96 5.85 -5.14
N ILE A 85 -8.60 4.68 -5.04
CA ILE A 85 -9.62 4.41 -4.02
C ILE A 85 -9.05 4.45 -2.61
N ILE A 86 -7.80 3.99 -2.41
CA ILE A 86 -7.20 3.86 -1.08
C ILE A 86 -6.11 4.90 -0.81
N ALA A 87 -5.57 5.55 -1.85
CA ALA A 87 -4.35 6.35 -1.78
C ALA A 87 -4.38 7.48 -0.76
N ARG A 88 -5.51 8.19 -0.63
CA ARG A 88 -5.64 9.30 0.32
C ARG A 88 -5.52 8.80 1.75
N GLU A 89 -6.30 7.77 2.08
CA GLU A 89 -6.29 7.19 3.42
C GLU A 89 -4.95 6.53 3.75
N MET A 90 -4.31 5.87 2.76
CA MET A 90 -2.95 5.36 2.92
C MET A 90 -1.96 6.47 3.25
N GLY A 91 -2.03 7.62 2.57
CA GLY A 91 -1.16 8.76 2.84
C GLY A 91 -1.34 9.33 4.26
N GLU A 92 -2.59 9.47 4.71
CA GLU A 92 -2.92 9.92 6.06
C GLU A 92 -2.41 8.93 7.12
N LEU A 93 -2.56 7.63 6.85
CA LEU A 93 -2.13 6.53 7.70
C LEU A 93 -0.60 6.46 7.84
N PHE A 94 0.13 6.75 6.74
CA PHE A 94 1.58 6.94 6.72
C PHE A 94 2.06 8.29 7.28
N SER A 95 1.14 9.18 7.68
CA SER A 95 1.44 10.51 8.21
C SER A 95 2.16 11.43 7.21
N TYR A 96 1.85 11.32 5.91
CA TYR A 96 2.32 12.30 4.92
C TYR A 96 1.62 13.65 5.08
N ALA A 97 2.25 14.72 4.59
CA ALA A 97 1.65 16.05 4.63
C ALA A 97 0.44 16.12 3.69
N SER A 98 -0.59 16.86 4.07
CA SER A 98 -1.82 16.97 3.29
C SER A 98 -1.58 17.47 1.87
N GLU A 99 -0.62 18.39 1.68
CA GLU A 99 -0.23 18.92 0.37
C GLU A 99 0.41 17.86 -0.52
N GLU A 100 1.20 16.95 0.07
CA GLU A 100 1.82 15.83 -0.65
C GLU A 100 0.76 14.83 -1.10
N ILE A 101 -0.20 14.54 -0.21
CA ILE A 101 -1.34 13.66 -0.51
C ILE A 101 -2.18 14.26 -1.64
N ASP A 102 -2.54 15.55 -1.55
CA ASP A 102 -3.34 16.23 -2.57
C ASP A 102 -2.63 16.27 -3.93
N SER A 103 -1.32 16.53 -3.94
CA SER A 103 -0.50 16.50 -5.15
C SER A 103 -0.48 15.11 -5.78
N TYR A 104 -0.29 14.06 -4.98
CA TYR A 104 -0.29 12.67 -5.45
C TYR A 104 -1.65 12.27 -6.04
N ILE A 105 -2.75 12.58 -5.35
CA ILE A 105 -4.11 12.29 -5.81
C ILE A 105 -4.40 13.01 -7.13
N LYS A 106 -3.98 14.27 -7.27
CA LYS A 106 -4.12 15.00 -8.53
C LYS A 106 -3.36 14.32 -9.67
N GLN A 107 -2.09 13.99 -9.46
CA GLN A 107 -1.27 13.30 -10.48
C GLN A 107 -1.88 11.95 -10.91
N MET A 108 -2.41 11.18 -9.96
CA MET A 108 -3.05 9.90 -10.24
C MET A 108 -4.33 10.07 -11.07
N ASN A 109 -5.16 11.08 -10.77
CA ASN A 109 -6.35 11.39 -11.55
C ASN A 109 -6.04 11.91 -12.96
N ASP A 110 -5.01 12.74 -13.09
CA ASP A 110 -4.52 13.22 -14.39
C ASP A 110 -4.04 12.04 -15.24
N ARG A 111 -3.27 11.11 -14.65
CA ARG A 111 -2.81 9.90 -15.33
C ARG A 111 -3.96 8.99 -15.73
N LEU A 112 -4.96 8.79 -14.86
CA LEU A 112 -6.18 8.03 -15.20
C LEU A 112 -6.89 8.64 -16.40
N SER A 113 -6.99 9.97 -16.46
CA SER A 113 -7.63 10.69 -17.56
C SER A 113 -6.87 10.52 -18.87
N GLN A 114 -5.54 10.58 -18.83
CA GLN A 114 -4.67 10.34 -20.00
C GLN A 114 -4.80 8.92 -20.54
N ILE A 115 -4.87 7.91 -19.67
CA ILE A 115 -5.05 6.51 -20.10
C ILE A 115 -6.39 6.36 -20.80
N LYS A 116 -7.47 6.87 -20.19
CA LYS A 116 -8.81 6.83 -20.80
C LYS A 116 -8.85 7.52 -22.17
N ALA A 117 -8.16 8.65 -22.33
CA ALA A 117 -8.10 9.38 -23.61
C ALA A 117 -7.35 8.62 -24.72
N ARG A 118 -6.47 7.68 -24.37
CA ARG A 118 -5.74 6.82 -25.33
C ARG A 118 -6.50 5.55 -25.69
N MET A 119 -7.55 5.20 -24.95
CA MET A 119 -8.35 4.03 -25.26
C MET A 119 -9.22 4.33 -26.49
N PRO A 120 -9.27 3.42 -27.48
CA PRO A 120 -10.14 3.59 -28.62
C PRO A 120 -11.59 3.67 -28.14
N VAL A 121 -12.35 4.63 -28.68
CA VAL A 121 -13.80 4.67 -28.50
C VAL A 121 -14.35 3.49 -29.29
N THR A 122 -14.69 2.41 -28.60
CA THR A 122 -15.49 1.29 -29.15
C THR A 122 -16.95 1.68 -29.24
#